data_AF-A0A1X7AH51-F1
#
_entry.id   AF-A0A1X7AH51-F1
#
_cell.length_a   1.000
_cell.length_b   1.000
_cell.length_c   1.000
_cell.angle_alpha   90.00
_cell.angle_beta   90.00
_cell.angle_gamma   90.00
#
_symmetry.space_group_name_H-M   'P 1'
#
loop_
_entity.id
_entity.type
_entity.pdbx_description
1 polymer ?
#
loop_
_entity_poly.entity_id
_entity_poly.type
_entity_poly.pdbx_seq_one_letter_code
_entity_poly.pdbx_strand_id
1 'polypeptide(L)'
;MANRGSYPHPVVDAADDVSSDFKVINILVDSSQQDIEITYEIRTDDPDLRRLLDNGSAIHSLRWRCSSTISTGEMEPAEYQRTSTGFRLRAWLDQQQVKGRVDANVRIIVAKELRNHCWLRQHNDYGDASFDLLPGDVLADGGPFSFDAEKIYDPLNPPVGSCFKFIRSTRHKGIKAAFDGNETVDVQIPEKTFDNFQLFSHRPDLQISLVVLPALMETLNFIKSNKESEEEPLDDKIWYREIDQLVEARGGWKQSVLELAQKVLENPIDTAIRAGLVSEEED
;
A
#
# COMPACT_ATOMS: atom_id res chain seq x y z
N MET A 1 26.85 10.81 4.87
CA MET A 1 27.11 9.45 5.41
C MET A 1 26.29 9.34 6.69
N ALA A 2 25.20 8.58 6.66
CA ALA A 2 24.41 8.33 7.87
C ALA A 2 25.25 7.48 8.83
N ASN A 3 25.23 7.82 10.12
CA ASN A 3 25.99 7.14 11.17
C ASN A 3 25.63 5.63 11.17
N ARG A 4 26.55 4.77 10.72
CA ARG A 4 26.42 3.32 10.87
C ARG A 4 26.50 3.03 12.37
N GLY A 5 25.46 2.42 12.94
CA GLY A 5 25.57 1.84 14.28
C GLY A 5 26.56 0.69 14.22
N SER A 6 27.45 0.58 15.21
CA SER A 6 28.33 -0.60 15.31
C SER A 6 27.52 -1.80 15.76
N TYR A 7 27.67 -2.93 15.07
CA TYR A 7 27.16 -4.22 15.53
C TYR A 7 28.13 -4.83 16.55
N PRO A 8 27.66 -5.63 17.51
CA PRO A 8 28.51 -6.31 18.49
C PRO A 8 29.26 -7.53 17.91
N HIS A 9 28.96 -7.89 16.67
CA HIS A 9 29.55 -8.98 15.89
C HIS A 9 29.68 -8.57 14.41
N PRO A 10 30.49 -9.27 13.60
CA PRO A 10 30.65 -8.96 12.18
C PRO A 10 29.36 -9.18 11.39
N VAL A 11 29.05 -8.25 10.49
CA VAL A 11 27.84 -8.23 9.65
C VAL A 11 28.23 -8.05 8.19
N VAL A 12 27.55 -8.76 7.28
CA VAL A 12 27.71 -8.56 5.83
C VAL A 12 26.96 -7.29 5.41
N ASP A 13 27.67 -6.19 5.20
CA ASP A 13 27.10 -4.93 4.71
C ASP A 13 28.11 -4.14 3.85
N ALA A 14 27.97 -2.81 3.77
CA ALA A 14 28.87 -1.96 2.99
C ALA A 14 30.25 -1.71 3.65
N ALA A 15 30.47 -2.16 4.88
CA ALA A 15 31.76 -2.15 5.54
C ALA A 15 32.58 -3.41 5.19
N ASP A 16 33.68 -3.61 5.89
CA ASP A 16 34.65 -4.69 5.63
C ASP A 16 34.68 -5.78 6.71
N ASP A 17 33.78 -5.74 7.71
CA ASP A 17 33.71 -6.72 8.81
C ASP A 17 33.62 -8.18 8.30
N VAL A 18 32.94 -8.37 7.16
CA VAL A 18 32.91 -9.62 6.39
C VAL A 18 33.15 -9.29 4.92
N SER A 19 34.15 -9.93 4.31
CA SER A 19 34.59 -9.70 2.92
C SER A 19 33.65 -10.36 1.89
N SER A 20 32.39 -9.97 1.89
CA SER A 20 31.34 -10.44 0.97
C SER A 20 30.42 -9.30 0.54
N ASP A 21 29.86 -9.43 -0.65
CA ASP A 21 28.88 -8.49 -1.18
C ASP A 21 27.47 -8.84 -0.67
N PHE A 22 26.73 -7.81 -0.27
CA PHE A 22 25.29 -7.88 -0.02
C PHE A 22 24.59 -6.66 -0.63
N LYS A 23 23.69 -6.89 -1.59
CA LYS A 23 23.05 -5.82 -2.36
C LYS A 23 21.55 -6.05 -2.44
N VAL A 24 20.80 -4.98 -2.19
CA VAL A 24 19.35 -4.91 -2.41
C VAL A 24 19.12 -4.08 -3.65
N ILE A 25 18.44 -4.65 -4.65
CA ILE A 25 18.20 -4.01 -5.95
C ILE A 25 16.77 -4.24 -6.40
N ASN A 26 16.37 -3.56 -7.48
CA ASN A 26 15.07 -3.71 -8.13
C ASN A 26 13.91 -3.55 -7.15
N ILE A 27 14.03 -2.59 -6.23
CA ILE A 27 12.96 -2.27 -5.27
C ILE A 27 11.81 -1.64 -6.05
N LEU A 28 10.65 -2.29 -5.99
CA LEU A 28 9.39 -1.78 -6.53
C LEU A 28 8.38 -1.76 -5.38
N VAL A 29 7.66 -0.64 -5.27
CA VAL A 29 6.62 -0.44 -4.28
C VAL A 29 5.32 -0.19 -5.03
N ASP A 30 4.33 -1.04 -4.81
CA ASP A 30 3.01 -0.94 -5.40
C ASP A 30 1.98 -0.84 -4.26
N SER A 31 1.28 0.28 -4.18
CA SER A 31 0.27 0.51 -3.16
C SER A 31 -1.10 0.02 -3.64
N SER A 32 -1.79 -0.77 -2.82
CA SER A 32 -3.21 -1.07 -3.00
C SER A 32 -4.06 -0.35 -1.94
N GLN A 33 -5.37 -0.60 -1.89
CA GLN A 33 -6.26 -0.02 -0.87
C GLN A 33 -6.09 -0.62 0.53
N GLN A 34 -5.51 -1.83 0.64
CA GLN A 34 -5.33 -2.53 1.92
C GLN A 34 -3.86 -2.62 2.28
N ASP A 35 -3.04 -3.10 1.34
CA ASP A 35 -1.62 -3.36 1.55
C ASP A 35 -0.74 -2.59 0.57
N ILE A 36 0.46 -2.26 1.00
CA ILE A 36 1.57 -1.82 0.17
C ILE A 36 2.43 -3.05 -0.09
N GLU A 37 2.45 -3.51 -1.34
CA GLU A 37 3.33 -4.58 -1.79
C GLU A 37 4.72 -4.02 -2.07
N ILE A 38 5.73 -4.60 -1.42
CA ILE A 38 7.13 -4.22 -1.56
C ILE A 38 7.86 -5.42 -2.15
N THR A 39 8.35 -5.29 -3.38
CA THR A 39 9.13 -6.34 -4.05
C THR A 39 10.56 -5.89 -4.26
N TYR A 40 11.52 -6.80 -4.09
CA TYR A 40 12.94 -6.51 -4.28
C TYR A 40 13.74 -7.79 -4.51
N GLU A 41 14.99 -7.61 -4.97
CA GLU A 41 15.95 -8.68 -5.16
C GLU A 41 17.15 -8.47 -4.24
N ILE A 42 17.50 -9.50 -3.47
CA ILE A 42 18.74 -9.59 -2.71
C ILE A 42 19.76 -10.35 -3.55
N ARG A 43 20.99 -9.81 -3.64
CA ARG A 43 22.15 -10.52 -4.17
C ARG A 43 23.24 -10.61 -3.13
N THR A 44 23.83 -11.79 -3.01
CA THR A 44 24.98 -12.02 -2.13
C THR A 44 25.88 -13.10 -2.68
N ASP A 45 27.19 -12.96 -2.48
CA ASP A 45 28.18 -13.99 -2.80
C ASP A 45 28.69 -14.73 -1.55
N ASP A 46 28.15 -14.42 -0.38
CA ASP A 46 28.56 -15.04 0.88
C ASP A 46 28.05 -16.49 1.01
N PRO A 47 28.93 -17.48 1.16
CA PRO A 47 28.52 -18.88 1.25
C PRO A 47 27.88 -19.24 2.59
N ASP A 48 28.28 -18.60 3.69
CA ASP A 48 27.71 -18.87 5.01
C ASP A 48 26.29 -18.34 5.12
N LEU A 49 26.05 -17.14 4.62
CA LEU A 49 24.73 -16.52 4.61
C LEU A 49 23.71 -17.37 3.82
N ARG A 50 24.12 -17.86 2.65
CA ARG A 50 23.29 -18.78 1.84
C ARG A 50 22.99 -20.08 2.59
N ARG A 51 24.00 -20.68 3.22
CA ARG A 51 23.84 -21.91 4.02
C ARG A 51 22.90 -21.71 5.20
N LEU A 52 22.98 -20.56 5.89
CA LEU A 52 22.13 -20.21 7.03
C LEU A 52 20.68 -19.95 6.63
N LEU A 53 20.43 -19.39 5.44
CA LEU A 53 19.08 -19.27 4.89
C LEU A 53 18.53 -20.66 4.49
N ASP A 54 19.34 -21.46 3.78
CA ASP A 54 18.91 -22.77 3.28
C ASP A 54 18.57 -23.78 4.39
N ASN A 55 19.24 -23.72 5.53
CA ASN A 55 18.95 -24.58 6.69
C ASN A 55 17.91 -23.95 7.67
N GLY A 56 17.40 -22.75 7.36
CA GLY A 56 16.47 -22.00 8.20
C GLY A 56 17.02 -21.59 9.55
N SER A 57 18.35 -21.40 9.67
CA SER A 57 18.99 -20.76 10.83
C SER A 57 18.95 -19.23 10.74
N ALA A 58 18.71 -18.69 9.55
CA ALA A 58 18.48 -17.28 9.29
C ALA A 58 17.23 -17.08 8.42
N ILE A 59 16.64 -15.88 8.51
CA ILE A 59 15.48 -15.48 7.70
C ILE A 59 15.69 -14.08 7.12
N HIS A 60 14.97 -13.78 6.05
CA HIS A 60 14.86 -12.42 5.54
C HIS A 60 14.00 -11.58 6.49
N SER A 61 14.42 -10.33 6.71
CA SER A 61 13.66 -9.35 7.48
C SER A 61 13.56 -8.04 6.71
N LEU A 62 12.38 -7.42 6.76
CA LEU A 62 12.14 -6.05 6.34
C LEU A 62 11.65 -5.24 7.53
N ARG A 63 12.53 -4.43 8.11
CA ARG A 63 12.18 -3.52 9.19
C ARG A 63 11.75 -2.18 8.62
N TRP A 64 10.66 -1.61 9.14
CA TRP A 64 10.12 -0.35 8.65
C TRP A 64 9.74 0.60 9.79
N ARG A 65 9.71 1.89 9.47
CA ARG A 65 9.30 2.98 10.36
C ARG A 65 8.58 4.04 9.55
N CYS A 66 7.45 4.52 10.07
CA CYS A 66 6.77 5.70 9.56
C CYS A 66 6.70 6.74 10.67
N SER A 67 7.43 7.85 10.52
CA SER A 67 7.45 8.91 11.53
C SER A 67 6.10 9.61 11.68
N SER A 68 5.32 9.68 10.60
CA SER A 68 4.02 10.38 10.58
C SER A 68 2.96 9.68 11.42
N THR A 69 2.98 8.34 11.48
CA THR A 69 2.06 7.53 12.28
C THR A 69 2.68 7.05 13.59
N ILE A 70 3.99 7.25 13.78
CA ILE A 70 4.78 6.74 14.92
C ILE A 70 4.87 5.19 14.91
N SER A 71 4.34 4.53 13.87
CA SER A 71 4.37 3.09 13.74
C SER A 71 5.74 2.58 13.28
N THR A 72 6.12 1.42 13.81
CA THR A 72 7.30 0.66 13.40
C THR A 72 6.96 -0.82 13.41
N GLY A 73 7.55 -1.59 12.51
CA GLY A 73 7.37 -3.03 12.48
C GLY A 73 8.52 -3.76 11.81
N GLU A 74 8.45 -5.08 11.90
CA GLU A 74 9.39 -6.01 11.27
C GLU A 74 8.58 -7.10 10.59
N MET A 75 8.85 -7.33 9.31
CA MET A 75 8.12 -8.27 8.46
C MET A 75 9.05 -9.37 7.99
N GLU A 76 8.52 -10.59 7.83
CA GLU A 76 9.20 -11.70 7.17
C GLU A 76 8.75 -11.72 5.69
N PRO A 77 9.60 -11.30 4.73
CA PRO A 77 9.27 -11.29 3.32
C PRO A 77 9.19 -12.71 2.75
N ALA A 78 8.20 -12.96 1.91
CA ALA A 78 8.05 -14.23 1.21
C ALA A 78 9.02 -14.33 0.02
N GLU A 79 9.81 -15.40 -0.02
CA GLU A 79 10.60 -15.79 -1.19
C GLU A 79 9.66 -16.34 -2.27
N TYR A 80 9.65 -15.73 -3.46
CA TYR A 80 8.85 -16.22 -4.60
C TYR A 80 9.71 -16.74 -5.76
N GLN A 81 10.99 -16.40 -5.80
CA GLN A 81 11.91 -16.91 -6.83
C GLN A 81 13.37 -16.88 -6.37
N ARG A 82 14.07 -18.02 -6.54
CA ARG A 82 15.54 -18.08 -6.43
C ARG A 82 16.20 -17.74 -7.75
N THR A 83 17.31 -17.01 -7.68
CA THR A 83 18.19 -16.73 -8.81
C THR A 83 19.56 -17.36 -8.58
N SER A 84 20.43 -17.40 -9.59
CA SER A 84 21.80 -17.90 -9.43
C SER A 84 22.63 -17.07 -8.45
N THR A 85 22.23 -15.82 -8.21
CA THR A 85 22.98 -14.84 -7.42
C THR A 85 22.28 -14.39 -6.14
N GLY A 86 21.10 -14.92 -5.83
CA GLY A 86 20.32 -14.53 -4.64
C GLY A 86 18.81 -14.79 -4.78
N PHE A 87 17.99 -13.90 -4.22
CA PHE A 87 16.58 -14.17 -3.90
C PHE A 87 15.69 -13.01 -4.33
N ARG A 88 14.50 -13.32 -4.85
CA ARG A 88 13.44 -12.33 -5.06
C ARG A 88 12.36 -12.50 -4.00
N LEU A 89 12.05 -11.39 -3.35
CA LEU A 89 11.25 -11.31 -2.14
C LEU A 89 10.09 -10.35 -2.35
N ARG A 90 9.01 -10.61 -1.61
CA ARG A 90 7.85 -9.74 -1.53
C ARG A 90 7.35 -9.65 -0.10
N ALA A 91 6.93 -8.47 0.33
CA ALA A 91 6.32 -8.22 1.63
C ALA A 91 5.08 -7.33 1.46
N TRP A 92 4.15 -7.42 2.41
CA TRP A 92 2.92 -6.63 2.42
C TRP A 92 2.85 -5.83 3.70
N LEU A 93 2.71 -4.52 3.56
CA LEU A 93 2.59 -3.59 4.66
C LEU A 93 1.18 -3.00 4.68
N ASP A 94 0.45 -3.22 5.76
CA ASP A 94 -0.88 -2.65 5.96
C ASP A 94 -0.84 -1.11 5.87
N GLN A 95 -1.61 -0.58 4.92
CA GLN A 95 -1.66 0.84 4.61
C GLN A 95 -2.29 1.67 5.76
N GLN A 96 -3.01 1.04 6.69
CA GLN A 96 -3.53 1.71 7.88
C GLN A 96 -2.42 2.09 8.87
N GLN A 97 -1.27 1.42 8.82
CA GLN A 97 -0.18 1.62 9.77
C GLN A 97 0.76 2.77 9.36
N VAL A 98 0.66 3.28 8.14
CA VAL A 98 1.61 4.23 7.57
C VAL A 98 0.93 5.40 6.85
N LYS A 99 1.61 6.55 6.81
CA LYS A 99 1.14 7.75 6.11
C LYS A 99 2.33 8.58 5.63
N GLY A 100 2.38 8.84 4.33
CA GLY A 100 3.49 9.60 3.73
C GLY A 100 4.78 8.78 3.72
N ARG A 101 5.93 9.44 3.88
CA ARG A 101 7.24 8.77 3.87
C ARG A 101 7.35 7.61 4.89
N VAL A 102 7.76 6.45 4.40
CA VAL A 102 8.16 5.26 5.15
C VAL A 102 9.65 5.01 4.90
N ASP A 103 10.40 4.81 5.97
CA ASP A 103 11.79 4.38 5.91
C ASP A 103 11.86 2.88 6.21
N ALA A 104 12.52 2.12 5.34
CA ALA A 104 12.60 0.67 5.43
C ALA A 104 14.05 0.19 5.26
N ASN A 105 14.35 -0.98 5.81
CA ASN A 105 15.68 -1.55 5.81
C ASN A 105 15.60 -3.07 5.71
N VAL A 106 16.22 -3.62 4.67
CA VAL A 106 16.27 -5.05 4.40
C VAL A 106 17.45 -5.66 5.15
N ARG A 107 17.21 -6.76 5.85
CA ARG A 107 18.19 -7.49 6.63
C ARG A 107 18.07 -8.99 6.41
N ILE A 108 19.10 -9.70 6.81
CA ILE A 108 19.00 -11.10 7.19
C ILE A 108 19.30 -11.19 8.67
N ILE A 109 18.43 -11.85 9.41
CA ILE A 109 18.53 -11.99 10.86
C ILE A 109 18.60 -13.47 11.24
N VAL A 110 19.18 -13.74 12.40
CA VAL A 110 19.22 -15.06 13.01
C VAL A 110 17.78 -15.48 13.38
N ALA A 111 17.40 -16.70 12.99
CA ALA A 111 16.12 -17.32 13.33
C ALA A 111 16.26 -18.37 14.44
N LYS A 112 17.45 -18.98 14.56
CA LYS A 112 17.78 -19.99 15.57
C LYS A 112 19.14 -19.68 16.16
N GLU A 113 19.29 -19.86 17.47
CA GLU A 113 20.56 -19.64 18.18
C GLU A 113 21.75 -20.29 17.44
N LEU A 114 22.79 -19.50 17.20
CA LEU A 114 24.04 -19.94 16.59
C LEU A 114 25.14 -19.81 17.64
N ARG A 115 25.76 -20.94 18.01
CA ARG A 115 26.87 -20.95 18.98
C ARG A 115 28.21 -20.94 18.28
N ASN A 116 29.14 -20.15 18.81
CA ASN A 116 30.50 -20.00 18.28
C ASN A 116 30.51 -19.75 16.76
N HIS A 117 29.61 -18.90 16.27
CA HIS A 117 29.56 -18.53 14.86
C HIS A 117 30.80 -17.72 14.46
N CYS A 118 31.39 -18.07 13.33
CA CYS A 118 32.49 -17.33 12.73
C CYS A 118 32.29 -17.34 11.22
N TRP A 119 32.43 -16.17 10.59
CA TRP A 119 32.30 -16.06 9.14
C TRP A 119 33.54 -16.62 8.46
N LEU A 120 33.35 -17.40 7.39
CA LEU A 120 34.48 -17.87 6.57
C LEU A 120 35.30 -16.71 5.99
N ARG A 121 34.64 -15.58 5.73
CA ARG A 121 35.23 -14.37 5.14
C ARG A 121 35.30 -13.21 6.15
N GLN A 122 35.37 -13.51 7.44
CA GLN A 122 35.53 -12.52 8.50
C GLN A 122 36.79 -11.66 8.27
N HIS A 123 36.72 -10.36 8.58
CA HIS A 123 37.90 -9.50 8.51
C HIS A 123 39.00 -9.97 9.46
N ASN A 124 40.26 -9.76 9.07
CA ASN A 124 41.42 -10.20 9.84
C ASN A 124 41.51 -9.56 11.24
N ASP A 125 40.90 -8.38 11.44
CA ASP A 125 40.89 -7.70 12.74
C ASP A 125 40.16 -8.48 13.83
N TYR A 126 39.25 -9.37 13.45
CA TYR A 126 38.56 -10.26 14.38
C TYR A 126 39.36 -11.54 14.68
N GLY A 127 40.37 -11.89 13.88
CA GLY A 127 41.15 -13.12 14.03
C GLY A 127 40.25 -14.37 14.13
N ASP A 128 40.54 -15.22 15.11
CA ASP A 128 39.78 -16.46 15.39
C ASP A 128 38.55 -16.23 16.29
N ALA A 129 38.11 -14.98 16.47
CA ALA A 129 36.95 -14.69 17.30
C ALA A 129 35.68 -15.36 16.75
N SER A 130 34.87 -15.87 17.67
CA SER A 130 33.56 -16.45 17.40
C SER A 130 32.50 -15.81 18.28
N PHE A 131 31.26 -15.79 17.80
CA PHE A 131 30.16 -15.05 18.40
C PHE A 131 28.98 -15.99 18.65
N ASP A 132 28.39 -15.91 19.84
CA ASP A 132 27.09 -16.54 20.11
C ASP A 132 26.00 -15.56 19.67
N LEU A 133 25.19 -15.97 18.68
CA LEU A 133 24.15 -15.14 18.09
C LEU A 133 22.76 -15.67 18.46
N LEU A 134 21.89 -14.77 18.87
CA LEU A 134 20.52 -15.04 19.30
C LEU A 134 19.52 -14.68 18.21
N PRO A 135 18.29 -15.25 18.24
CA PRO A 135 17.24 -14.85 17.31
C PRO A 135 17.02 -13.33 17.30
N GLY A 136 16.99 -12.74 16.10
CA GLY A 136 16.90 -11.30 15.87
C GLY A 136 18.25 -10.60 15.63
N ASP A 137 19.39 -11.23 15.93
CA ASP A 137 20.70 -10.65 15.62
C ASP A 137 20.90 -10.52 14.10
N VAL A 138 21.47 -9.39 13.68
CA VAL A 138 21.63 -9.05 12.25
C VAL A 138 22.84 -9.78 11.67
N LEU A 139 22.67 -10.52 10.59
CA LEU A 139 23.76 -11.18 9.85
C LEU A 139 24.17 -10.41 8.60
N ALA A 140 23.22 -9.73 7.96
CA ALA A 140 23.47 -8.87 6.82
C ALA A 140 22.55 -7.64 6.83
N ASP A 141 23.06 -6.49 6.39
CA ASP A 141 22.33 -5.22 6.31
C ASP A 141 22.42 -4.65 4.88
N GLY A 142 21.28 -4.52 4.22
CA GLY A 142 21.17 -4.03 2.85
C GLY A 142 21.16 -2.52 2.71
N GLY A 143 21.20 -1.80 3.83
CA GLY A 143 21.05 -0.36 3.87
C GLY A 143 19.60 0.11 3.80
N PRO A 144 19.35 1.39 4.15
CA PRO A 144 18.01 1.93 4.18
C PRO A 144 17.54 2.32 2.77
N PHE A 145 16.25 2.19 2.53
CA PHE A 145 15.54 2.84 1.44
C PHE A 145 14.29 3.52 1.98
N SER A 146 13.76 4.48 1.24
CA SER A 146 12.52 5.18 1.61
C SER A 146 11.55 5.13 0.44
N PHE A 147 10.27 5.05 0.75
CA PHE A 147 9.19 5.20 -0.22
C PHE A 147 8.10 6.08 0.38
N ASP A 148 7.26 6.68 -0.47
CA ASP A 148 6.08 7.38 0.00
C ASP A 148 4.90 6.42 0.02
N ALA A 149 4.31 6.20 1.20
CA ALA A 149 3.02 5.53 1.32
C ALA A 149 1.92 6.53 0.93
N GLU A 150 1.86 6.84 -0.37
CA GLU A 150 0.72 7.51 -0.96
C GLU A 150 -0.46 6.53 -0.89
N LYS A 151 -1.49 6.91 -0.14
CA LYS A 151 -2.79 6.26 -0.25
C LYS A 151 -3.26 6.50 -1.68
N ILE A 152 -3.28 5.44 -2.50
CA ILE A 152 -4.00 5.48 -3.77
C ILE A 152 -5.48 5.78 -3.51
N TYR A 153 -5.96 5.48 -2.30
CA TYR A 153 -7.34 5.64 -1.89
C TYR A 153 -7.45 6.07 -0.43
N ASP A 154 -7.89 7.30 -0.19
CA ASP A 154 -8.51 7.65 1.09
C ASP A 154 -10.01 7.35 0.95
N PRO A 155 -10.59 6.41 1.71
CA PRO A 155 -12.02 6.16 1.66
C PRO A 155 -12.87 7.39 2.05
N LEU A 156 -12.27 8.35 2.77
CA LEU A 156 -12.87 9.67 3.05
C LEU A 156 -12.61 10.69 1.93
N ASN A 157 -11.75 10.36 0.96
CA ASN A 157 -11.40 11.18 -0.20
C ASN A 157 -11.19 10.28 -1.44
N PRO A 158 -12.27 9.67 -1.98
CA PRO A 158 -12.18 8.79 -3.14
C PRO A 158 -11.54 9.54 -4.34
N PRO A 159 -11.17 8.87 -5.46
CA PRO A 159 -10.64 9.55 -6.64
C PRO A 159 -11.59 10.63 -7.19
N VAL A 160 -12.88 10.49 -6.87
CA VAL A 160 -13.96 11.44 -7.17
C VAL A 160 -14.40 12.25 -5.94
N GLY A 161 -13.69 12.15 -4.82
CA GLY A 161 -14.03 12.78 -3.54
C GLY A 161 -14.05 14.30 -3.62
N SER A 162 -13.18 14.87 -4.45
CA SER A 162 -13.23 16.29 -4.84
C SER A 162 -14.42 16.63 -5.72
N CYS A 163 -14.93 15.69 -6.52
CA CYS A 163 -16.02 15.93 -7.48
C CYS A 163 -17.40 15.95 -6.81
N PHE A 164 -17.57 15.38 -5.62
CA PHE A 164 -18.87 15.23 -4.96
C PHE A 164 -18.94 15.99 -3.64
N LYS A 165 -20.06 16.68 -3.43
CA LYS A 165 -20.39 17.32 -2.15
C LYS A 165 -21.69 16.74 -1.62
N PHE A 166 -21.62 16.05 -0.49
CA PHE A 166 -22.79 15.43 0.14
C PHE A 166 -23.49 16.46 1.05
N ILE A 167 -24.76 16.75 0.75
CA ILE A 167 -25.55 17.75 1.49
C ILE A 167 -26.87 17.17 2.01
N ARG A 168 -27.32 17.73 3.14
CA ARG A 168 -28.65 17.45 3.68
C ARG A 168 -29.72 18.04 2.77
N SER A 169 -30.82 17.33 2.63
CA SER A 169 -32.00 17.80 1.89
C SER A 169 -33.28 17.58 2.70
N THR A 170 -34.25 18.45 2.46
CA THR A 170 -35.62 18.34 3.02
C THR A 170 -36.44 17.23 2.37
N ARG A 171 -35.84 16.43 1.47
CA ARG A 171 -36.51 15.32 0.80
C ARG A 171 -36.83 14.21 1.80
N HIS A 172 -37.94 13.53 1.55
CA HIS A 172 -38.37 12.44 2.42
C HIS A 172 -37.65 11.11 2.15
N LYS A 173 -37.23 10.84 0.89
CA LYS A 173 -36.61 9.57 0.47
C LYS A 173 -35.70 9.75 -0.76
N GLY A 174 -34.74 8.84 -0.89
CA GLY A 174 -33.87 8.70 -2.06
C GLY A 174 -32.75 9.75 -2.11
N ILE A 175 -31.63 9.37 -2.72
CA ILE A 175 -30.51 10.27 -3.02
C ILE A 175 -30.78 10.92 -4.38
N LYS A 176 -30.25 12.13 -4.61
CA LYS A 176 -30.24 12.77 -5.93
C LYS A 176 -28.96 13.57 -6.15
N ALA A 177 -28.37 13.43 -7.33
CA ALA A 177 -27.33 14.33 -7.81
C ALA A 177 -27.92 15.61 -8.43
N ALA A 178 -27.31 16.75 -8.12
CA ALA A 178 -27.56 18.04 -8.75
C ALA A 178 -26.28 18.54 -9.44
N PHE A 179 -26.42 18.96 -10.70
CA PHE A 179 -25.30 19.23 -11.62
C PHE A 179 -25.09 20.73 -11.89
N ASP A 180 -25.76 21.60 -11.13
CA ASP A 180 -25.68 23.05 -11.25
C ASP A 180 -24.34 23.61 -10.78
N GLY A 181 -23.71 22.98 -9.77
CA GLY A 181 -22.40 23.35 -9.24
C GLY A 181 -21.28 23.35 -10.29
N ASN A 182 -20.36 24.33 -10.18
CA ASN A 182 -19.18 24.42 -11.05
C ASN A 182 -18.04 23.52 -10.59
N GLU A 183 -17.79 23.45 -9.29
CA GLU A 183 -16.67 22.71 -8.72
C GLU A 183 -17.03 21.27 -8.41
N THR A 184 -18.26 21.04 -7.92
CA THR A 184 -18.71 19.74 -7.41
C THR A 184 -20.14 19.44 -7.84
N VAL A 185 -20.50 18.16 -7.86
CA VAL A 185 -21.87 17.66 -7.95
C VAL A 185 -22.45 17.57 -6.54
N ASP A 186 -23.58 18.25 -6.32
CA ASP A 186 -24.26 18.24 -5.02
C ASP A 186 -25.11 16.97 -4.89
N VAL A 187 -24.71 16.08 -3.99
CA VAL A 187 -25.43 14.84 -3.68
C VAL A 187 -26.36 15.08 -2.50
N GLN A 188 -27.64 15.24 -2.80
CA GLN A 188 -28.69 15.52 -1.84
C GLN A 188 -29.18 14.24 -1.17
N ILE A 189 -29.04 14.16 0.15
CA ILE A 189 -29.45 13.02 0.97
C ILE A 189 -30.52 13.48 1.98
N PRO A 190 -31.61 12.73 2.19
CA PRO A 190 -32.60 13.01 3.23
C PRO A 190 -31.94 13.14 4.61
N GLU A 191 -32.36 14.11 5.42
CA GLU A 191 -31.73 14.40 6.73
C GLU A 191 -31.49 13.14 7.59
N LYS A 192 -32.53 12.32 7.79
CA LYS A 192 -32.43 11.08 8.59
C LYS A 192 -31.45 10.07 8.01
N THR A 193 -31.35 10.00 6.68
CA THR A 193 -30.42 9.10 5.98
C THR A 193 -29.00 9.66 6.05
N PHE A 194 -28.84 10.98 5.98
CA PHE A 194 -27.55 11.65 6.10
C PHE A 194 -26.93 11.42 7.49
N ASP A 195 -27.73 11.48 8.56
CA ASP A 195 -27.27 11.16 9.91
C ASP A 195 -26.71 9.72 10.00
N ASN A 196 -27.46 8.75 9.46
CA ASN A 196 -27.01 7.35 9.41
C ASN A 196 -25.79 7.16 8.50
N PHE A 197 -25.70 7.92 7.40
CA PHE A 197 -24.54 7.91 6.52
C PHE A 197 -23.26 8.34 7.24
N GLN A 198 -23.34 9.33 8.14
CA GLN A 198 -22.19 9.74 8.96
C GLN A 198 -21.77 8.68 9.98
N LEU A 199 -22.70 7.85 10.46
CA LEU A 199 -22.38 6.72 11.34
C LEU A 199 -21.53 5.65 10.65
N PHE A 200 -21.63 5.52 9.32
CA PHE A 200 -20.77 4.63 8.52
C PHE A 200 -19.34 5.18 8.30
N SER A 201 -18.94 6.25 8.99
CA SER A 201 -17.56 6.78 8.94
C SER A 201 -16.48 5.73 9.27
N HIS A 202 -16.82 4.71 10.04
CA HIS A 202 -15.93 3.59 10.40
C HIS A 202 -15.98 2.42 9.40
N ARG A 203 -16.90 2.48 8.44
CA ARG A 203 -17.12 1.51 7.36
C ARG A 203 -17.26 2.24 6.03
N PRO A 204 -16.16 2.88 5.57
CA PRO A 204 -16.24 3.71 4.39
C PRO A 204 -16.52 2.89 3.12
N ASP A 205 -16.15 1.61 3.11
CA ASP A 205 -16.54 0.64 2.08
C ASP A 205 -18.07 0.64 1.83
N LEU A 206 -18.87 0.74 2.91
CA LEU A 206 -20.32 0.86 2.82
C LEU A 206 -20.76 2.25 2.36
N GLN A 207 -20.10 3.32 2.82
CA GLN A 207 -20.40 4.68 2.34
C GLN A 207 -20.21 4.80 0.83
N ILE A 208 -19.10 4.24 0.33
CA ILE A 208 -18.75 4.24 -1.08
C ILE A 208 -19.77 3.42 -1.86
N SER A 209 -20.07 2.20 -1.43
CA SER A 209 -20.95 1.30 -2.17
C SER A 209 -22.42 1.72 -2.16
N LEU A 210 -22.90 2.27 -1.04
CA LEU A 210 -24.33 2.59 -0.84
C LEU A 210 -24.70 4.02 -1.29
N VAL A 211 -23.74 4.94 -1.34
CA VAL A 211 -24.01 6.36 -1.62
C VAL A 211 -23.16 6.90 -2.76
N VAL A 212 -21.84 6.74 -2.70
CA VAL A 212 -20.93 7.32 -3.72
C VAL A 212 -21.13 6.63 -5.08
N LEU A 213 -21.22 5.31 -5.10
CA LEU A 213 -21.43 4.53 -6.33
C LEU A 213 -22.74 4.92 -7.03
N PRO A 214 -23.93 4.93 -6.38
CA PRO A 214 -25.16 5.41 -7.01
C PRO A 214 -25.08 6.85 -7.50
N ALA A 215 -24.45 7.76 -6.74
CA ALA A 215 -24.28 9.15 -7.14
C ALA A 215 -23.39 9.29 -8.38
N LEU A 216 -22.29 8.52 -8.45
CA LEU A 216 -21.42 8.47 -9.62
C LEU A 216 -22.17 7.89 -10.82
N MET A 217 -22.94 6.82 -10.64
CA MET A 217 -23.75 6.25 -11.72
C MET A 217 -24.75 7.28 -12.29
N GLU A 218 -25.44 8.02 -11.44
CA GLU A 218 -26.36 9.09 -11.86
C GLU A 218 -25.61 10.18 -12.64
N THR A 219 -24.41 10.55 -12.17
CA THR A 219 -23.54 11.56 -12.81
C THR A 219 -23.02 11.11 -14.17
N LEU A 220 -22.52 9.88 -14.27
CA LEU A 220 -22.07 9.31 -15.55
C LEU A 220 -23.22 9.20 -16.55
N ASN A 221 -24.42 8.86 -16.08
CA ASN A 221 -25.60 8.81 -16.94
C ASN A 221 -25.99 10.21 -17.45
N PHE A 222 -25.90 11.23 -16.60
CA PHE A 222 -26.10 12.63 -17.01
C PHE A 222 -25.08 13.06 -18.07
N ILE A 223 -23.78 12.84 -17.82
CA ILE A 223 -22.72 13.18 -18.78
C ILE A 223 -22.94 12.48 -20.12
N LYS A 224 -23.24 11.18 -20.08
CA LYS A 224 -23.47 10.40 -21.30
C LYS A 224 -24.66 10.93 -22.09
N SER A 225 -25.77 11.23 -21.41
CA SER A 225 -26.96 11.81 -22.04
C SER A 225 -26.66 13.17 -22.66
N ASN A 226 -25.93 14.04 -21.95
CA ASN A 226 -25.55 15.36 -22.43
C ASN A 226 -24.61 15.29 -23.66
N LYS A 227 -23.63 14.36 -23.67
CA LYS A 227 -22.77 14.11 -24.83
C LYS A 227 -23.55 13.60 -26.05
N GLU A 228 -24.65 12.88 -25.84
CA GLU A 228 -25.51 12.38 -26.92
C GLU A 228 -26.50 13.44 -27.43
N SER A 229 -27.00 14.33 -26.57
CA SER A 229 -27.99 15.34 -26.92
C SER A 229 -27.42 16.72 -27.27
N GLU A 230 -26.14 16.99 -26.99
CA GLU A 230 -25.45 18.27 -27.20
C GLU A 230 -26.16 19.48 -26.54
N GLU A 231 -26.88 19.25 -25.44
CA GLU A 231 -27.74 20.26 -24.81
C GLU A 231 -26.97 21.45 -24.22
N GLU A 232 -25.95 21.19 -23.42
CA GLU A 232 -25.16 22.22 -22.74
C GLU A 232 -23.67 21.82 -22.67
N PRO A 233 -22.73 22.72 -23.00
CA PRO A 233 -21.31 22.44 -22.84
C PRO A 233 -20.94 22.32 -21.35
N LEU A 234 -20.34 21.20 -20.97
CA LEU A 234 -19.91 20.91 -19.59
C LEU A 234 -18.43 21.25 -19.32
N ASP A 235 -17.68 21.69 -20.35
CA ASP A 235 -16.22 21.85 -20.29
C ASP A 235 -15.74 22.88 -19.24
N ASP A 236 -16.63 23.76 -18.78
CA ASP A 236 -16.37 24.74 -17.72
C ASP A 236 -16.54 24.17 -16.30
N LYS A 237 -17.15 22.99 -16.16
CA LYS A 237 -17.36 22.29 -14.88
C LYS A 237 -16.10 21.50 -14.49
N ILE A 238 -15.56 21.77 -13.31
CA ILE A 238 -14.33 21.12 -12.80
C ILE A 238 -14.57 19.62 -12.58
N TRP A 239 -15.66 19.29 -11.89
CA TRP A 239 -16.05 17.90 -11.62
C TRP A 239 -16.23 17.09 -12.92
N TYR A 240 -16.74 17.71 -13.99
CA TYR A 240 -16.89 17.03 -15.28
C TYR A 240 -15.53 16.65 -15.85
N ARG A 241 -14.59 17.61 -15.88
CA ARG A 241 -13.24 17.37 -16.42
C ARG A 241 -12.49 16.28 -15.65
N GLU A 242 -12.61 16.26 -14.32
CA GLU A 242 -12.00 15.22 -13.48
C GLU A 242 -12.63 13.84 -13.78
N ILE A 243 -13.96 13.75 -13.81
CA ILE A 243 -14.67 12.49 -14.10
C ILE A 243 -14.39 12.01 -15.53
N ASP A 244 -14.37 12.90 -16.52
CA ASP A 244 -14.09 12.56 -17.92
C ASP A 244 -12.68 11.98 -18.08
N GLN A 245 -11.68 12.58 -17.42
CA GLN A 245 -10.30 12.05 -17.40
C GLN A 245 -10.23 10.66 -16.75
N LEU A 246 -10.92 10.46 -15.62
CA LEU A 246 -10.98 9.15 -14.94
C LEU A 246 -11.64 8.08 -15.81
N VAL A 247 -12.72 8.43 -16.51
CA VAL A 247 -13.42 7.51 -17.42
C VAL A 247 -12.54 7.13 -18.61
N GLU A 248 -11.88 8.10 -19.25
CA GLU A 248 -10.98 7.84 -20.37
C GLU A 248 -9.81 6.95 -19.95
N ALA A 249 -9.21 7.19 -18.78
CA ALA A 249 -8.16 6.33 -18.21
C ALA A 249 -8.61 4.88 -17.94
N ARG A 250 -9.92 4.63 -17.79
CA ARG A 250 -10.52 3.30 -17.52
C ARG A 250 -11.21 2.68 -18.74
N GLY A 251 -10.94 3.19 -19.95
CA GLY A 251 -11.36 2.59 -21.21
C GLY A 251 -12.57 3.27 -21.88
N GLY A 252 -12.93 4.47 -21.42
CA GLY A 252 -13.78 5.42 -22.13
C GLY A 252 -15.28 5.12 -22.12
N TRP A 253 -16.05 6.08 -22.65
CA TRP A 253 -17.51 6.17 -22.54
C TRP A 253 -18.34 5.09 -23.28
N LYS A 254 -17.70 4.18 -24.02
CA LYS A 254 -18.37 3.08 -24.73
C LYS A 254 -18.90 1.99 -23.77
N GLN A 255 -18.34 1.91 -22.57
CA GLN A 255 -18.73 0.94 -21.56
C GLN A 255 -20.09 1.28 -20.94
N SER A 256 -20.67 0.32 -20.21
CA SER A 256 -21.91 0.57 -19.46
C SER A 256 -21.64 1.50 -18.26
N VAL A 257 -22.65 2.27 -17.84
CA VAL A 257 -22.52 3.19 -16.68
C VAL A 257 -22.12 2.44 -15.40
N LEU A 258 -22.70 1.27 -15.17
CA LEU A 258 -22.34 0.44 -14.01
C LEU A 258 -20.87 -0.01 -14.08
N GLU A 259 -20.42 -0.48 -15.24
CA GLU A 259 -19.04 -0.93 -15.42
C GLU A 259 -18.04 0.22 -15.24
N LEU A 260 -18.34 1.41 -15.78
CA LEU A 260 -17.52 2.61 -15.58
C LEU A 260 -17.48 3.03 -14.11
N ALA A 261 -18.64 3.12 -13.45
CA ALA A 261 -18.70 3.51 -12.06
C ALA A 261 -17.94 2.52 -11.16
N GLN A 262 -18.06 1.21 -11.44
CA GLN A 262 -17.26 0.20 -10.76
C GLN A 262 -15.77 0.39 -11.03
N LYS A 263 -15.31 0.57 -12.27
CA LYS A 263 -13.88 0.77 -12.56
C LYS A 263 -13.30 2.06 -11.98
N VAL A 264 -14.06 3.16 -12.01
CA VAL A 264 -13.65 4.45 -11.45
C VAL A 264 -13.50 4.37 -9.93
N LEU A 265 -14.38 3.62 -9.26
CA LEU A 265 -14.34 3.38 -7.81
C LEU A 265 -13.63 2.06 -7.43
N GLU A 266 -12.95 1.43 -8.38
CA GLU A 266 -12.17 0.19 -8.19
C GLU A 266 -12.97 -1.01 -7.60
N ASN A 267 -14.15 -1.27 -8.18
CA ASN A 267 -15.09 -2.34 -7.83
C ASN A 267 -15.53 -2.30 -6.36
N PRO A 268 -16.21 -1.20 -5.94
CA PRO A 268 -16.51 -0.95 -4.53
C PRO A 268 -17.44 -2.02 -3.92
N ILE A 269 -18.30 -2.65 -4.73
CA ILE A 269 -19.20 -3.73 -4.29
C ILE A 269 -18.39 -4.93 -3.80
N ASP A 270 -17.35 -5.33 -4.53
CA ASP A 270 -16.49 -6.46 -4.15
C ASP A 270 -15.77 -6.16 -2.84
N THR A 271 -15.32 -4.92 -2.67
CA THR A 271 -14.68 -4.44 -1.44
C THR A 271 -15.63 -4.49 -0.25
N ALA A 272 -16.85 -3.97 -0.40
CA ALA A 272 -17.85 -3.98 0.68
C ALA A 272 -18.30 -5.40 1.07
N ILE A 273 -18.49 -6.30 0.10
CA ILE A 273 -18.87 -7.69 0.38
C ILE A 273 -17.74 -8.40 1.14
N ARG A 274 -16.49 -8.27 0.68
CA ARG A 274 -15.34 -8.88 1.37
C ARG A 274 -15.15 -8.34 2.79
N ALA A 275 -15.23 -7.03 2.97
CA ALA A 275 -15.10 -6.40 4.28
C ALA A 275 -16.24 -6.81 5.23
N GLY A 276 -17.46 -7.01 4.71
CA GLY A 276 -18.59 -7.54 5.48
C GLY A 276 -18.34 -8.95 6.01
N LEU A 277 -17.78 -9.84 5.19
CA LEU A 277 -17.49 -11.23 5.59
C LEU A 277 -16.42 -11.32 6.69
N VAL A 278 -15.38 -10.48 6.62
CA VAL A 278 -14.31 -10.45 7.64
C VAL A 278 -14.84 -9.97 9.00
N SER A 279 -15.78 -9.01 9.01
CA SER A 279 -16.37 -8.52 10.25
C SER A 279 -17.28 -9.51 10.99
N GLU A 280 -17.76 -10.57 10.33
CA GLU A 280 -18.59 -11.61 10.96
C GLU A 280 -17.76 -12.78 11.53
N GLU A 281 -16.47 -12.89 11.21
CA GLU A 281 -15.57 -13.95 11.72
C GLU A 281 -14.85 -13.55 13.02
N GLU A 282 -14.92 -12.27 13.40
CA GLU A 282 -14.29 -11.72 14.62
C GLU A 282 -15.26 -11.51 15.80
N ASP A 283 -16.55 -11.83 15.63
CA ASP A 283 -17.60 -11.85 16.68
C ASP A 283 -18.06 -13.29 17.03
#